data_AF-A0A6A6CVJ0-F1
#
_entry.id   AF-A0A6A6CVJ0-F1
#
_cell.length_a   1.000
_cell.length_b   1.000
_cell.length_c   1.000
_cell.angle_alpha   90.00
_cell.angle_beta   90.00
_cell.angle_gamma   90.00
#
_symmetry.space_group_name_H-M   'P 1'
#
loop_
_entity.id
_entity.type
_entity.pdbx_description
1 polymer ?
#
loop_
_entity_poly.entity_id
_entity_poly.type
_entity_poly.pdbx_seq_one_letter_code
_entity_poly.pdbx_strand_id
1 'polypeptide(L)'
;MRPRILRESKPSWSVSSLLPSKESKSQTPEITSKQLHHLLRLSALPPPKDEQEDQKMLSTLSSQLHFVKDIQKVDTTGIEPLRSLRDETAEGEKESELGLDAMKDALAMEEIRGKHHKRIRRIRSPVKNVEGEWDVMGNASKKVGRYFVVEGGKGR
;
A
#
# COMPACT_ATOMS: atom_id res chain seq x y z
N MET A 1 55.95 25.00 -10.32
CA MET A 1 54.95 24.06 -9.74
C MET A 1 53.56 24.49 -10.17
N ARG A 2 52.84 23.68 -10.96
CA ARG A 2 51.40 23.86 -11.25
C ARG A 2 50.71 22.54 -10.94
N PRO A 3 49.59 22.53 -10.20
CA PRO A 3 48.92 21.28 -9.85
C PRO A 3 48.20 20.70 -11.06
N ARG A 4 48.34 19.39 -11.23
CA ARG A 4 47.73 18.58 -12.29
C ARG A 4 46.28 18.33 -11.90
N ILE A 5 45.35 19.04 -12.55
CA ILE A 5 43.91 18.82 -12.38
C ILE A 5 43.56 17.49 -13.07
N LEU A 6 43.19 16.48 -12.29
CA LEU A 6 42.65 15.22 -12.81
C LEU A 6 41.27 15.50 -13.41
N ARG A 7 41.16 15.44 -14.74
CA ARG A 7 39.88 15.49 -15.46
C ARG A 7 39.20 14.13 -15.36
N GLU A 8 38.17 14.00 -14.54
CA GLU A 8 37.19 12.93 -14.66
C GLU A 8 36.51 13.09 -16.04
N SER A 9 36.91 12.26 -17.01
CA SER A 9 36.55 12.37 -18.44
C SER A 9 35.97 11.08 -19.01
N LYS A 10 35.57 10.14 -18.15
CA LYS A 10 34.78 8.98 -18.58
C LYS A 10 33.32 9.42 -18.62
N PRO A 11 32.61 9.30 -19.76
CA PRO A 11 31.18 9.57 -19.79
C PRO A 11 30.47 8.48 -18.98
N SER A 12 30.24 8.74 -17.70
CA SER A 12 29.32 7.97 -16.87
C SER A 12 27.92 8.53 -17.08
N TRP A 13 26.91 7.66 -17.14
CA TRP A 13 25.51 8.11 -17.11
C TRP A 13 25.28 9.01 -15.90
N SER A 14 24.70 10.18 -16.13
CA SER A 14 24.27 11.08 -15.07
C SER A 14 22.85 10.72 -14.67
N VAL A 15 22.53 10.74 -13.37
CA VAL A 15 21.17 10.47 -12.86
C VAL A 15 20.12 11.38 -13.52
N SER A 16 20.52 12.57 -13.98
CA SER A 16 19.68 13.48 -14.75
C SER A 16 19.13 12.90 -16.07
N SER A 17 19.75 11.87 -16.64
CA SER A 17 19.22 11.19 -17.84
C SER A 17 18.00 10.30 -17.55
N LEU A 18 17.73 9.98 -16.28
CA LEU A 18 16.52 9.25 -15.86
C LEU A 18 15.32 10.19 -15.63
N LEU A 19 15.53 11.51 -15.63
CA LEU A 19 14.46 12.47 -15.51
C LEU A 19 13.87 12.75 -16.91
N PRO A 20 12.53 12.90 -17.02
CA PRO A 20 11.92 13.28 -18.29
C PRO A 20 12.51 14.61 -18.78
N SER A 21 12.96 14.62 -20.05
CA SER A 21 13.49 15.82 -20.69
C SER A 21 12.42 16.92 -20.66
N LYS A 22 12.85 18.19 -20.53
CA LYS A 22 11.91 19.33 -20.61
C LYS A 22 11.15 19.34 -21.94
N GLU A 23 11.72 18.76 -22.99
CA GLU A 23 11.12 18.63 -24.33
C GLU A 23 10.14 17.46 -24.44
N SER A 24 10.30 16.39 -23.65
CA SER A 24 9.36 15.25 -23.67
C SER A 24 8.04 15.54 -22.95
N LYS A 25 7.92 16.70 -22.30
CA LYS A 25 6.67 17.20 -21.69
C LYS A 25 5.58 17.54 -22.70
N SER A 26 5.89 17.56 -24.01
CA SER A 26 4.92 17.83 -25.07
C SER A 26 4.16 16.60 -25.55
N GLN A 27 4.51 15.40 -25.08
CA GLN A 27 3.71 14.21 -25.33
C GLN A 27 2.46 14.26 -24.46
N THR A 28 1.30 14.00 -25.07
CA THR A 28 -0.03 13.99 -24.45
C THR A 28 0.01 13.41 -23.02
N PRO A 29 -0.65 14.05 -22.04
CA PRO A 29 -0.60 13.56 -20.67
C PRO A 29 -1.16 12.13 -20.63
N GLU A 30 -0.33 11.17 -20.21
CA GLU A 30 -0.72 9.77 -20.12
C GLU A 30 -1.92 9.55 -19.19
N ILE A 31 -2.13 10.50 -18.26
CA ILE A 31 -3.25 10.54 -17.33
C ILE A 31 -4.08 11.78 -17.60
N THR A 32 -5.37 11.57 -17.80
CA THR A 32 -6.38 12.63 -17.93
C THR A 32 -6.76 13.19 -16.56
N SER A 33 -7.21 14.45 -16.51
CA SER A 33 -7.73 15.08 -15.29
C SER A 33 -8.87 14.24 -14.63
N LYS A 34 -9.73 13.61 -15.45
CA LYS A 34 -10.75 12.66 -14.97
C LYS A 34 -10.16 11.46 -14.24
N GLN A 35 -9.07 10.89 -14.74
CA GLN A 35 -8.37 9.79 -14.08
C GLN A 35 -7.69 10.26 -12.79
N LEU A 36 -7.09 11.46 -12.78
CA LEU A 36 -6.55 12.04 -11.54
C LEU A 36 -7.63 12.20 -10.48
N HIS A 37 -8.79 12.76 -10.83
CA HIS A 37 -9.92 12.90 -9.91
C HIS A 37 -10.44 11.53 -9.42
N HIS A 38 -10.43 10.52 -10.29
CA HIS A 38 -10.77 9.15 -9.90
C HIS A 38 -9.78 8.59 -8.88
N LEU A 39 -8.47 8.78 -9.09
CA LEU A 39 -7.44 8.36 -8.14
C LEU A 39 -7.57 9.07 -6.80
N LEU A 40 -7.81 10.38 -6.80
CA LEU A 40 -8.04 11.15 -5.56
C LEU A 40 -9.19 10.55 -4.76
N ARG A 41 -10.31 10.21 -5.42
CA ARG A 41 -11.46 9.55 -4.79
C ARG A 41 -11.09 8.18 -4.21
N LEU A 42 -10.34 7.35 -4.91
CA LEU A 42 -9.91 6.03 -4.41
C LEU A 42 -9.00 6.17 -3.19
N SER A 43 -8.15 7.20 -3.17
CA SER A 43 -7.27 7.52 -2.04
C SER A 43 -7.93 8.30 -0.91
N ALA A 44 -9.25 8.55 -0.99
CA ALA A 44 -10.01 9.40 -0.06
C ALA A 44 -9.41 10.82 0.14
N LEU A 45 -8.81 11.37 -0.92
CA LEU A 45 -8.27 12.73 -0.97
C LEU A 45 -9.31 13.71 -1.55
N PRO A 46 -9.29 14.98 -1.12
CA PRO A 46 -10.17 16.00 -1.69
C PRO A 46 -9.81 16.30 -3.16
N PRO A 47 -10.75 16.80 -3.97
CA PRO A 47 -10.48 17.28 -5.32
C PRO A 47 -9.54 18.50 -5.30
N PRO A 48 -8.81 18.77 -6.41
CA PRO A 48 -7.96 19.95 -6.52
C PRO A 48 -8.79 21.24 -6.38
N LYS A 49 -8.20 22.27 -5.76
CA LYS A 49 -8.90 23.54 -5.51
C LYS A 49 -9.12 24.33 -6.79
N ASP A 50 -8.08 24.35 -7.63
CA ASP A 50 -8.01 25.14 -8.86
C ASP A 50 -7.32 24.36 -9.98
N GLU A 51 -7.51 24.79 -11.23
CA GLU A 51 -6.87 24.17 -12.42
C GLU A 51 -5.34 24.17 -12.36
N GLN A 52 -4.75 25.18 -11.71
CA GLN A 52 -3.30 25.26 -11.52
C GLN A 52 -2.78 24.13 -10.61
N GLU A 53 -3.54 23.79 -9.57
CA GLU A 53 -3.21 22.67 -8.68
C GLU A 53 -3.38 21.34 -9.42
N ASP A 54 -4.44 21.20 -10.21
CA ASP A 54 -4.68 20.01 -11.06
C ASP A 54 -3.49 19.77 -12.02
N GLN A 55 -3.04 20.81 -12.74
CA GLN A 55 -1.89 20.72 -13.63
C GLN A 55 -0.59 20.38 -12.91
N LYS A 56 -0.37 20.93 -11.71
CA LYS A 56 0.81 20.62 -10.90
C LYS A 56 0.80 19.15 -10.44
N MET A 57 -0.36 18.64 -10.01
CA MET A 57 -0.54 17.24 -9.64
C MET A 57 -0.30 16.32 -10.84
N LEU A 58 -0.87 16.63 -12.01
CA LEU A 58 -0.64 15.89 -13.25
C LEU A 58 0.83 15.87 -13.66
N SER A 59 1.53 17.01 -13.58
CA SER A 59 2.97 17.08 -13.87
C SER A 59 3.82 16.26 -12.90
N THR A 60 3.39 16.17 -11.64
CA THR A 60 4.10 15.36 -10.63
C THR A 60 3.89 13.88 -10.91
N LEU A 61 2.65 13.50 -11.18
CA LEU A 61 2.26 12.11 -11.47
C LEU A 61 2.92 11.60 -12.75
N SER A 62 3.01 12.41 -13.80
CA SER A 62 3.70 12.02 -15.04
C SER A 62 5.20 11.79 -14.81
N SER A 63 5.84 12.60 -13.97
CA SER A 63 7.25 12.42 -13.61
C SER A 63 7.48 11.15 -12.80
N GLN A 64 6.57 10.82 -11.88
CA GLN A 64 6.60 9.58 -11.11
C GLN A 64 6.41 8.35 -12.00
N LEU A 65 5.47 8.39 -12.95
CA LEU A 65 5.24 7.29 -13.88
C LEU A 65 6.39 7.07 -14.84
N HIS A 66 7.03 8.13 -15.32
CA HIS A 66 8.22 8.01 -16.15
C HIS A 66 9.30 7.18 -15.45
N PHE A 67 9.57 7.50 -14.18
CA PHE A 67 10.53 6.76 -13.37
C PHE A 67 10.15 5.28 -13.19
N VAL A 68 8.87 4.99 -12.91
CA VAL A 68 8.38 3.61 -12.79
C VAL A 68 8.54 2.84 -14.11
N LYS A 69 8.26 3.48 -15.25
CA LYS A 69 8.42 2.87 -16.58
C LYS A 69 9.86 2.55 -16.91
N ASP A 70 10.80 3.38 -16.46
CA ASP A 70 12.22 3.09 -16.64
C ASP A 70 12.64 1.84 -15.84
N ILE A 71 12.09 1.64 -14.64
CA ILE A 71 12.30 0.40 -13.86
C ILE A 71 11.70 -0.81 -14.58
N GLN A 72 10.51 -0.66 -15.18
CA GLN A 72 9.83 -1.74 -15.90
C GLN A 72 10.56 -2.21 -17.17
N LYS A 73 11.54 -1.46 -17.68
CA LYS A 73 12.37 -1.88 -18.83
C LYS A 73 13.39 -2.95 -18.49
N VAL A 74 13.65 -3.21 -17.21
CA VAL A 74 14.59 -4.23 -16.76
C VAL A 74 13.98 -5.63 -17.00
N ASP A 75 14.77 -6.54 -17.56
CA ASP A 75 14.38 -7.93 -17.74
C ASP A 75 14.22 -8.63 -16.38
N THR A 76 13.01 -9.07 -16.10
CA THR A 76 12.65 -9.82 -14.88
C THR A 76 12.22 -11.25 -15.18
N THR A 77 12.55 -11.79 -16.36
CA THR A 77 12.19 -13.17 -16.73
C THR A 77 12.77 -14.19 -15.75
N GLY A 78 11.89 -15.04 -15.20
CA GLY A 78 12.27 -16.09 -14.24
C GLY A 78 12.52 -15.62 -12.81
N ILE A 79 12.21 -14.37 -12.46
CA ILE A 79 12.36 -13.84 -11.10
C ILE A 79 11.00 -13.85 -10.39
N GLU A 80 10.93 -14.46 -9.20
CA GLU A 80 9.74 -14.40 -8.36
C GLU A 80 9.65 -13.07 -7.60
N PRO A 81 8.47 -12.41 -7.53
CA PRO A 81 8.34 -11.15 -6.80
C PRO A 81 8.48 -11.34 -5.29
N LEU A 82 9.45 -10.64 -4.70
CA LEU A 82 9.63 -10.58 -3.25
C LEU A 82 8.42 -9.88 -2.59
N ARG A 83 7.66 -10.62 -1.77
CA ARG A 83 6.41 -10.11 -1.17
C ARG A 83 6.62 -9.34 0.13
N SER A 84 7.64 -9.74 0.89
CA SER A 84 7.98 -9.13 2.18
C SER A 84 9.45 -9.38 2.48
N LEU A 85 10.07 -8.50 3.25
CA LEU A 85 11.42 -8.71 3.77
C LEU A 85 11.38 -9.79 4.87
N ARG A 86 11.38 -11.06 4.47
CA ARG A 86 11.42 -12.23 5.34
C ARG A 86 12.49 -13.19 4.86
N ASP A 87 12.84 -14.12 5.73
CA ASP A 87 13.67 -15.25 5.35
C ASP A 87 12.82 -16.23 4.51
N GLU A 88 13.04 -16.23 3.19
CA GLU A 88 12.40 -17.12 2.22
C GLU A 88 13.17 -18.45 2.06
N THR A 89 14.14 -18.75 2.93
CA THR A 89 14.71 -20.08 2.99
C THR A 89 13.68 -21.09 3.48
N ALA A 90 13.86 -22.37 3.14
CA ALA A 90 12.99 -23.44 3.60
C ALA A 90 12.90 -23.55 5.14
N GLU A 91 13.86 -22.97 5.87
CA GLU A 91 13.83 -22.86 7.32
C GLU A 91 12.92 -21.70 7.77
N GLY A 92 13.09 -20.51 7.19
CA GLY A 92 12.22 -19.35 7.46
C GLY A 92 10.75 -19.55 7.06
N GLU A 93 10.50 -20.32 6.00
CA GLU A 93 9.15 -20.76 5.64
C GLU A 93 8.55 -21.66 6.72
N LYS A 94 9.25 -22.70 7.17
CA LYS A 94 8.79 -23.61 8.24
C LYS A 94 8.51 -22.89 9.55
N GLU A 95 9.33 -21.90 9.90
CA GLU A 95 9.10 -21.09 11.10
C GLU A 95 7.90 -20.14 10.95
N SER A 96 7.65 -19.63 9.74
CA SER A 96 6.50 -18.78 9.44
C SER A 96 5.18 -19.54 9.29
N GLU A 97 5.26 -20.84 9.00
CA GLU A 97 4.10 -21.70 8.86
C GLU A 97 3.37 -21.89 10.20
N LEU A 98 2.11 -21.47 10.24
CA LEU A 98 1.19 -21.80 11.32
C LEU A 98 0.75 -23.26 11.18
N GLY A 99 1.52 -24.16 11.81
CA GLY A 99 1.21 -25.59 11.83
C GLY A 99 -0.08 -25.94 12.58
N LEU A 100 -0.61 -27.13 12.31
CA LEU A 100 -1.79 -27.67 13.01
C LEU A 100 -1.59 -27.69 14.53
N ASP A 101 -0.36 -27.93 14.99
CA ASP A 101 0.00 -27.94 16.41
C ASP A 101 -0.29 -26.60 17.08
N ALA A 102 0.05 -25.49 16.43
CA ALA A 102 -0.26 -24.14 16.91
C ALA A 102 -1.77 -23.84 16.87
N MET A 103 -2.52 -24.52 15.99
CA MET A 103 -3.98 -24.34 15.85
C MET A 103 -4.80 -25.29 16.73
N LYS A 104 -4.19 -26.30 17.37
CA LYS A 104 -4.88 -27.33 18.16
C LYS A 104 -5.86 -26.75 19.17
N ASP A 105 -5.43 -25.76 19.94
CA ASP A 105 -6.26 -25.14 20.98
C ASP A 105 -7.46 -24.38 20.38
N ALA A 106 -7.26 -23.72 19.25
CA ALA A 106 -8.34 -23.01 18.55
C ALA A 106 -9.35 -23.98 17.94
N LEU A 107 -8.87 -25.10 17.37
CA LEU A 107 -9.71 -26.16 16.80
C LEU A 107 -10.44 -26.95 17.88
N ALA A 108 -9.87 -27.11 19.08
CA ALA A 108 -10.52 -27.76 20.21
C ALA A 108 -11.74 -26.99 20.74
N MET A 109 -11.84 -25.68 20.44
CA MET A 109 -12.99 -24.84 20.78
C MET A 109 -14.11 -24.90 19.73
N GLU A 110 -14.05 -25.84 18.79
CA GLU A 110 -15.10 -26.06 17.80
C GLU A 110 -16.13 -27.10 18.26
N GLU A 111 -17.41 -26.82 18.02
CA GLU A 111 -18.53 -27.69 18.32
C GLU A 111 -19.09 -28.27 17.01
N ILE A 112 -19.26 -29.60 16.96
CA ILE A 112 -19.94 -30.26 15.84
C ILE A 112 -21.42 -30.41 16.16
N ARG A 113 -22.28 -29.76 15.39
CA ARG A 113 -23.74 -29.86 15.53
C ARG A 113 -24.36 -30.76 14.47
N GLY A 114 -25.31 -31.59 14.89
CA GLY A 114 -26.11 -32.45 14.01
C GLY A 114 -25.63 -33.90 13.96
N LYS A 115 -26.59 -34.84 13.92
CA LYS A 115 -26.32 -36.29 13.92
C LYS A 115 -26.05 -36.86 12.52
N HIS A 116 -26.80 -36.42 11.52
CA HIS A 116 -26.69 -36.90 10.13
C HIS A 116 -25.95 -35.90 9.22
N HIS A 117 -26.14 -34.60 9.43
CA HIS A 117 -25.42 -33.53 8.72
C HIS A 117 -24.59 -32.73 9.71
N LYS A 118 -23.34 -33.18 9.94
CA LYS A 118 -22.41 -32.55 10.87
C LYS A 118 -22.01 -31.16 10.34
N ARG A 119 -22.21 -30.13 11.16
CA ARG A 119 -21.75 -28.77 10.89
C ARG A 119 -20.82 -28.31 12.00
N ILE A 120 -19.60 -27.94 11.62
CA ILE A 120 -18.59 -27.39 12.53
C ILE A 120 -18.94 -25.93 12.82
N ARG A 121 -18.97 -25.54 14.09
CA ARG A 121 -19.15 -24.16 14.53
C ARG A 121 -18.12 -23.82 15.59
N ARG A 122 -17.43 -22.70 15.43
CA ARG A 122 -16.53 -22.16 16.45
C ARG A 122 -17.33 -21.60 17.62
N ILE A 123 -17.04 -22.04 18.83
CA ILE A 123 -17.62 -21.44 20.04
C ILE A 123 -17.01 -20.05 20.20
N ARG A 124 -17.84 -19.01 20.20
CA ARG A 124 -17.39 -17.65 20.50
C ARG A 124 -17.21 -17.54 22.00
N SER A 125 -15.98 -17.76 22.49
CA SER A 125 -15.63 -17.30 23.83
C SER A 125 -15.67 -15.77 23.85
N PRO A 126 -16.08 -15.14 24.97
CA PRO A 126 -15.83 -13.72 25.14
C PRO A 126 -14.32 -13.50 25.03
N VAL A 127 -13.90 -12.65 24.09
CA VAL A 127 -12.51 -12.21 24.00
C VAL A 127 -12.20 -11.57 25.35
N LYS A 128 -11.34 -12.22 26.15
CA LYS A 128 -10.80 -11.58 27.35
C LYS A 128 -9.95 -10.42 26.84
N ASN A 129 -10.39 -9.19 27.07
CA ASN A 129 -9.56 -8.01 26.85
C ASN A 129 -8.31 -8.19 27.71
N VAL A 130 -7.17 -8.49 27.08
CA VAL A 130 -5.89 -8.73 27.77
C VAL A 130 -5.36 -7.42 28.37
N GLU A 131 -5.85 -6.27 27.91
CA GLU A 131 -5.40 -4.91 28.27
C GLU A 131 -6.42 -4.10 29.09
N GLY A 132 -7.22 -4.75 29.94
CA GLY A 132 -8.16 -4.06 30.83
C GLY A 132 -9.38 -3.45 30.12
N GLU A 133 -10.13 -2.61 30.84
CA GLU A 133 -11.31 -1.92 30.33
C GLU A 133 -10.89 -0.75 29.43
N TRP A 134 -10.67 -1.04 28.14
CA TRP A 134 -10.35 -0.04 27.12
C TRP A 134 -11.59 0.83 26.81
N ASP A 135 -11.44 2.15 26.90
CA ASP A 135 -12.46 3.10 26.42
C ASP A 135 -12.42 3.18 24.88
N VAL A 136 -13.31 2.41 24.25
CA VAL A 136 -13.51 2.39 22.79
C VAL A 136 -13.72 3.78 22.20
N MET A 137 -14.27 4.71 22.98
CA MET A 137 -14.66 6.04 22.53
C MET A 137 -13.72 7.14 23.05
N GLY A 138 -12.59 6.78 23.67
CA GLY A 138 -11.66 7.72 24.31
C GLY A 138 -11.02 8.70 23.32
N ASN A 139 -10.64 8.19 22.14
CA ASN A 139 -9.95 8.97 21.11
C ASN A 139 -10.90 9.55 20.04
N ALA A 140 -12.21 9.38 20.19
CA ALA A 140 -13.19 9.84 19.20
C ALA A 140 -13.46 11.35 19.34
N SER A 141 -13.27 12.11 18.25
CA SER A 141 -13.56 13.55 18.23
C SER A 141 -15.05 13.88 18.30
N LYS A 142 -15.92 13.05 17.68
CA LYS A 142 -17.38 13.17 17.72
C LYS A 142 -18.00 11.83 18.12
N LYS A 143 -18.81 11.84 19.19
CA LYS A 143 -19.53 10.67 19.70
C LYS A 143 -20.92 11.03 20.20
N VAL A 144 -21.87 10.12 20.02
CA VAL A 144 -23.22 10.22 20.58
C VAL A 144 -23.50 8.91 21.31
N GLY A 145 -23.52 8.96 22.64
CA GLY A 145 -23.59 7.77 23.48
C GLY A 145 -22.45 6.81 23.19
N ARG A 146 -22.78 5.61 22.71
CA ARG A 146 -21.83 4.53 22.37
C ARG A 146 -21.51 4.42 20.88
N TYR A 147 -21.81 5.46 20.10
CA TYR A 147 -21.67 5.44 18.64
C TYR A 147 -20.69 6.52 18.16
N PHE A 148 -19.89 6.17 17.16
CA PHE A 148 -19.14 7.14 16.36
C PHE A 148 -20.12 7.91 15.48
N VAL A 149 -19.95 9.23 15.41
CA VAL A 149 -20.75 10.07 14.52
C VAL A 149 -19.91 10.48 13.33
N VAL A 150 -20.37 10.08 12.15
CA VAL A 150 -19.81 10.50 10.87
C VAL A 150 -20.84 11.40 10.20
N GLU A 151 -20.40 12.53 9.68
CA GLU A 151 -21.26 13.39 8.88
C GLU A 151 -21.61 12.67 7.58
N GLY A 152 -22.87 12.26 7.46
CA GLY A 152 -23.39 11.68 6.23
C GLY A 152 -23.41 12.75 5.16
N GLY A 153 -22.42 12.72 4.27
CA GLY A 153 -22.47 13.54 3.06
C GLY A 153 -23.71 13.14 2.26
N LYS A 154 -24.69 14.04 2.17
CA LYS A 154 -25.70 13.97 1.12
C LYS A 154 -24.99 14.34 -0.19
N GLY A 155 -24.27 13.37 -0.74
CA GLY A 155 -23.53 13.50 -1.99
C GLY A 155 -24.52 13.49 -3.16
N ARG A 156 -24.39 14.49 -4.02
CA ARG A 156 -25.05 14.61 -5.33
C ARG A 156 -24.84 13.38 -6.21
#